data_AF-A0A1Q7F5Q6-F1
#
_entry.id   AF-A0A1Q7F5Q6-F1
#
_cell.length_a   1.000
_cell.length_b   1.000
_cell.length_c   1.000
_cell.angle_alpha   90.00
_cell.angle_beta   90.00
_cell.angle_gamma   90.00
#
_symmetry.space_group_name_H-M   'P 1'
#
loop_
_entity.id
_entity.type
_entity.pdbx_description
1 polymer ?
#
loop_
_entity_poly.entity_id
_entity_poly.type
_entity_poly.pdbx_seq_one_letter_code
_entity_poly.pdbx_strand_id
1 'polypeptide(L)'
;MTGQTVAEKDAGMAARVMSYPERLVASPWLALLGILALSQAAHLFEHVAQMVQIHVLGLSGPAARGIVGQLDIEWVHFIWNGWVLAALLVLVPRFRNNAWLIGVALFAGWHFVEHCVMIATYLRTGVAGSPGLLSSGGLLFGGLPIARPDLHFLYNLVETMPLLVGWAVELQRER
;
A
#
# COMPACT_ATOMS: atom_id res chain seq x y z
N MET A 1 61.31 2.84 -11.75
CA MET A 1 60.38 3.53 -10.83
C MET A 1 58.91 3.47 -11.28
N THR A 2 58.50 2.48 -12.08
CA THR A 2 57.17 2.44 -12.73
C THR A 2 56.26 1.27 -12.30
N GLY A 3 56.74 0.36 -11.45
CA GLY A 3 55.99 -0.83 -11.03
C GLY A 3 55.13 -0.67 -9.77
N GLN A 4 55.51 0.21 -8.84
CA GLN A 4 54.77 0.40 -7.57
C GLN A 4 53.43 1.13 -7.75
N THR A 5 53.35 2.04 -8.71
CA THR A 5 52.15 2.87 -8.95
C THR A 5 50.98 2.13 -9.59
N VAL A 6 51.24 1.01 -10.28
CA VAL A 6 50.18 0.20 -10.90
C VAL A 6 49.58 -0.76 -9.86
N ALA A 7 50.43 -1.41 -9.06
CA ALA A 7 49.99 -2.32 -8.00
C ALA A 7 49.14 -1.63 -6.92
N GLU A 8 49.47 -0.39 -6.53
CA GLU A 8 48.65 0.40 -5.58
C GLU A 8 47.29 0.79 -6.18
N LYS A 9 47.24 1.07 -7.48
CA LYS A 9 46.01 1.46 -8.18
C LYS A 9 45.05 0.26 -8.33
N ASP A 10 45.61 -0.91 -8.63
CA ASP A 10 44.86 -2.17 -8.73
C ASP A 10 44.38 -2.65 -7.36
N ALA A 11 45.20 -2.51 -6.31
CA ALA A 11 44.79 -2.78 -4.94
C ALA A 11 43.67 -1.83 -4.46
N GLY A 12 43.74 -0.54 -4.80
CA GLY A 12 42.70 0.44 -4.50
C GLY A 12 41.40 0.18 -5.27
N MET A 13 41.48 -0.29 -6.51
CA MET A 13 40.32 -0.67 -7.32
C MET A 13 39.69 -1.98 -6.80
N ALA A 14 40.49 -2.98 -6.46
CA ALA A 14 40.03 -4.22 -5.85
C ALA A 14 39.36 -3.98 -4.48
N ALA A 15 39.94 -3.12 -3.64
CA ALA A 15 39.35 -2.73 -2.36
C ALA A 15 38.02 -1.96 -2.53
N ARG A 16 37.91 -1.10 -3.56
CA ARG A 16 36.64 -0.45 -3.91
C ARG A 16 35.60 -1.45 -4.40
N VAL A 17 35.97 -2.36 -5.29
CA VAL A 17 35.06 -3.40 -5.82
C VAL A 17 34.60 -4.38 -4.73
N MET A 18 35.50 -4.78 -3.83
CA MET A 18 35.16 -5.59 -2.64
C MET A 18 34.29 -4.87 -1.62
N SER A 19 34.15 -3.54 -1.74
CA SER A 19 33.27 -2.74 -0.88
C SER A 19 31.86 -2.54 -1.49
N TYR A 20 31.59 -3.06 -2.69
CA TYR A 20 30.28 -3.03 -3.34
C TYR A 20 29.28 -4.16 -3.00
N PRO A 21 29.66 -5.36 -2.51
CA PRO A 21 28.72 -6.49 -2.48
C PRO A 21 27.64 -6.38 -1.38
N GLU A 22 27.87 -5.64 -0.29
CA GLU A 22 26.84 -5.46 0.75
C GLU A 22 25.90 -4.27 0.51
N ARG A 23 26.21 -3.40 -0.46
CA ARG A 23 25.54 -2.10 -0.63
C ARG A 23 24.38 -2.08 -1.64
N LEU A 24 24.13 -3.18 -2.36
CA LEU A 24 23.13 -3.24 -3.43
C LEU A 24 21.96 -4.19 -3.17
N VAL A 25 22.01 -4.98 -2.09
CA VAL A 25 20.93 -5.91 -1.76
C VAL A 25 20.11 -5.31 -0.63
N ALA A 26 18.93 -4.79 -0.95
CA ALA A 26 17.95 -4.39 0.05
C ALA A 26 17.74 -5.55 1.03
N SER A 27 17.71 -5.26 2.34
CA SER A 27 17.38 -6.29 3.32
C SER A 27 16.04 -6.96 2.93
N PRO A 28 15.82 -8.27 3.19
CA PRO A 28 14.56 -8.92 2.83
C PRO A 28 13.32 -8.19 3.37
N TRP A 29 13.46 -7.52 4.50
CA TRP A 29 12.44 -6.69 5.12
C TRP A 29 12.17 -5.39 4.36
N LEU A 30 13.23 -4.71 3.91
CA LEU A 30 13.10 -3.52 3.08
C LEU A 30 12.53 -3.87 1.70
N ALA A 31 12.90 -5.03 1.15
CA ALA A 31 12.32 -5.55 -0.09
C ALA A 31 10.82 -5.82 0.08
N LEU A 32 10.40 -6.50 1.16
CA LEU A 32 8.98 -6.72 1.46
C LEU A 32 8.21 -5.40 1.64
N LEU A 33 8.79 -4.45 2.39
CA LEU A 33 8.19 -3.12 2.55
C LEU A 33 8.05 -2.39 1.21
N GLY A 34 9.05 -2.48 0.33
CA GLY A 34 8.99 -1.91 -1.01
C GLY A 34 7.95 -2.57 -1.89
N ILE A 35 7.84 -3.90 -1.87
CA ILE A 35 6.79 -4.64 -2.59
C ILE A 35 5.41 -4.19 -2.11
N LEU A 36 5.20 -4.13 -0.80
CA LEU A 36 3.95 -3.68 -0.21
C LEU A 36 3.61 -2.23 -0.61
N ALA A 37 4.58 -1.32 -0.52
CA ALA A 37 4.41 0.08 -0.88
C ALA A 37 4.07 0.28 -2.36
N LEU A 38 4.78 -0.43 -3.25
CA LEU A 38 4.55 -0.36 -4.69
C LEU A 38 3.22 -1.02 -5.09
N SER A 39 2.88 -2.18 -4.51
CA SER A 39 1.59 -2.81 -4.78
C SER A 39 0.46 -1.89 -4.35
N GLN A 40 0.55 -1.31 -3.14
CA GLN A 40 -0.48 -0.42 -2.62
C GLN A 40 -0.63 0.85 -3.46
N ALA A 41 0.48 1.41 -3.95
CA ALA A 41 0.43 2.54 -4.87
C ALA A 41 -0.26 2.18 -6.20
N ALA A 42 -0.04 0.98 -6.73
CA ALA A 42 -0.75 0.50 -7.92
C ALA A 42 -2.26 0.33 -7.65
N HIS A 43 -2.64 -0.16 -6.48
CA HIS A 43 -4.05 -0.26 -6.08
C HIS A 43 -4.73 1.12 -5.94
N LEU A 44 -4.03 2.10 -5.33
CA LEU A 44 -4.51 3.47 -5.29
C LEU A 44 -4.68 4.05 -6.71
N PHE A 45 -3.80 3.73 -7.65
CA PHE A 45 -3.89 4.20 -9.04
C PHE A 45 -5.15 3.67 -9.74
N GLU A 46 -5.55 2.42 -9.48
CA GLU A 46 -6.84 1.88 -9.95
C GLU A 46 -8.03 2.69 -9.40
N HIS A 47 -7.97 3.07 -8.12
CA HIS A 47 -9.00 3.94 -7.55
C HIS A 47 -8.97 5.37 -8.08
N VAL A 48 -7.80 5.92 -8.43
CA VAL A 48 -7.73 7.21 -9.14
C VAL A 48 -8.47 7.12 -10.47
N ALA A 49 -8.26 6.04 -11.24
CA ALA A 49 -8.99 5.82 -12.48
C ALA A 49 -10.50 5.70 -12.24
N GLN A 50 -10.91 5.00 -11.18
CA GLN A 50 -12.31 4.93 -10.75
C GLN A 50 -12.88 6.31 -10.39
N MET A 51 -12.13 7.16 -9.68
CA MET A 51 -12.59 8.51 -9.33
C MET A 51 -12.73 9.40 -10.57
N VAL A 52 -11.84 9.27 -11.56
CA VAL A 52 -11.97 9.96 -12.85
C VAL A 52 -13.23 9.49 -13.57
N GLN A 53 -13.50 8.19 -13.60
CA GLN A 53 -14.70 7.62 -14.21
C GLN A 53 -15.98 8.17 -13.57
N ILE A 54 -16.04 8.26 -12.24
CA ILE A 54 -17.23 8.76 -11.52
C ILE A 54 -17.39 10.26 -11.69
N HIS A 55 -16.35 11.04 -11.35
CA HIS A 55 -16.48 12.49 -11.16
C HIS A 55 -16.19 13.32 -12.41
N VAL A 56 -15.45 12.78 -13.38
CA VAL A 56 -15.12 13.47 -14.63
C VAL A 56 -15.94 12.94 -15.79
N LEU A 57 -16.11 11.62 -15.87
CA LEU A 57 -16.85 10.98 -16.97
C LEU A 57 -18.32 10.71 -16.65
N GLY A 58 -18.75 10.92 -15.40
CA GLY A 58 -20.15 10.74 -14.99
C GLY A 58 -20.63 9.28 -15.01
N LEU A 59 -19.72 8.31 -14.95
CA LEU A 59 -20.07 6.89 -14.93
C LEU A 59 -20.64 6.50 -13.56
N SER A 60 -21.69 5.67 -13.57
CA SER A 60 -22.26 5.08 -12.36
C SER A 60 -21.38 3.92 -11.85
N GLY A 61 -21.56 3.52 -10.59
CA GLY A 61 -20.74 2.48 -9.93
C GLY A 61 -20.48 1.23 -10.78
N PRO A 62 -21.49 0.58 -11.38
CA PRO A 62 -21.27 -0.61 -12.23
C PRO A 62 -20.42 -0.35 -13.49
N ALA A 63 -20.36 0.89 -13.96
CA ALA A 63 -19.59 1.34 -15.12
C ALA A 63 -18.24 1.98 -14.74
N ALA A 64 -18.04 2.36 -13.48
CA ALA A 64 -16.83 2.96 -12.96
C ALA A 64 -16.02 1.94 -12.13
N ARG A 65 -15.20 1.14 -12.81
CA ARG A 65 -14.50 -0.02 -12.23
C ARG A 65 -12.96 0.09 -12.23
N GLY A 66 -12.42 1.28 -12.51
CA GLY A 66 -10.98 1.47 -12.70
C GLY A 66 -10.50 1.02 -14.08
N ILE A 67 -9.20 0.75 -14.21
CA ILE A 67 -8.56 0.31 -15.46
C ILE A 67 -8.77 -1.20 -15.60
N VAL A 68 -8.43 -1.95 -14.54
CA VAL A 68 -8.60 -3.40 -14.49
C VAL A 68 -9.89 -3.71 -13.73
N GLY A 69 -11.04 -3.57 -14.42
CA GLY A 69 -12.39 -3.70 -13.83
C GLY A 69 -12.68 -4.96 -13.01
N GLN A 70 -11.83 -5.99 -13.10
CA GLN A 70 -11.89 -7.19 -12.25
C GLN A 70 -11.48 -6.92 -10.78
N LEU A 71 -10.76 -5.84 -10.52
CA LEU A 71 -10.36 -5.45 -9.16
C LEU A 71 -11.52 -4.85 -8.36
N ASP A 72 -12.61 -4.45 -9.03
CA ASP A 72 -13.79 -3.85 -8.42
C ASP A 72 -14.84 -4.88 -7.97
N ILE A 73 -14.37 -5.95 -7.31
CA ILE A 73 -15.22 -6.97 -6.69
C ILE A 73 -14.93 -7.05 -5.19
N GLU A 74 -15.94 -7.37 -4.39
CA GLU A 74 -15.86 -7.36 -2.93
C GLU A 74 -14.71 -8.25 -2.41
N TRP A 75 -14.51 -9.41 -3.05
CA TRP A 75 -13.43 -10.35 -2.71
C TRP A 75 -12.03 -9.80 -2.97
N VAL A 76 -11.82 -9.05 -4.05
CA VAL A 76 -10.49 -8.49 -4.35
C VAL A 76 -10.12 -7.49 -3.29
N HIS A 77 -11.02 -6.55 -2.97
CA HIS A 77 -10.76 -5.57 -1.93
C HIS A 77 -10.54 -6.23 -0.56
N PHE A 78 -11.33 -7.24 -0.21
CA PHE A 78 -11.14 -7.97 1.05
C PHE A 78 -9.76 -8.65 1.13
N ILE A 79 -9.36 -9.39 0.09
CA ILE A 79 -8.06 -10.07 0.05
C ILE A 79 -6.92 -9.05 0.05
N TRP A 80 -7.06 -7.96 -0.72
CA TRP A 80 -6.04 -6.93 -0.83
C TRP A 80 -5.78 -6.22 0.49
N ASN A 81 -6.84 -5.75 1.16
CA ASN A 81 -6.71 -5.08 2.47
C ASN A 81 -6.23 -6.06 3.55
N GLY A 82 -6.63 -7.33 3.47
CA GLY A 82 -6.10 -8.38 4.34
C GLY A 82 -4.60 -8.62 4.14
N TRP A 83 -4.13 -8.63 2.88
CA TRP A 83 -2.72 -8.71 2.53
C TRP A 83 -1.93 -7.52 3.10
N VAL A 84 -2.43 -6.29 2.91
CA VAL A 84 -1.75 -5.09 3.41
C VAL A 84 -1.61 -5.12 4.92
N LEU A 85 -2.70 -5.41 5.64
CA LEU A 85 -2.67 -5.50 7.09
C LEU A 85 -1.72 -6.62 7.56
N ALA A 86 -1.79 -7.81 6.96
CA ALA A 86 -0.92 -8.92 7.33
C ALA A 86 0.57 -8.58 7.13
N ALA A 87 0.91 -7.97 6.00
CA ALA A 87 2.27 -7.53 5.72
C ALA A 87 2.74 -6.45 6.72
N LEU A 88 1.90 -5.47 7.05
CA LEU A 88 2.20 -4.44 8.05
C LEU A 88 2.43 -5.04 9.44
N LEU A 89 1.61 -6.00 9.87
CA LEU A 89 1.78 -6.68 11.16
C LEU A 89 3.10 -7.45 11.26
N VAL A 90 3.61 -7.98 10.14
CA VAL A 90 4.93 -8.60 10.06
C VAL A 90 6.06 -7.56 10.06
N LEU A 91 5.88 -6.44 9.36
CA LEU A 91 6.90 -5.41 9.17
C LEU A 91 7.08 -4.49 10.39
N VAL A 92 6.01 -4.12 11.09
CA VAL A 92 6.06 -3.16 12.21
C VAL A 92 7.04 -3.59 13.32
N PRO A 93 7.08 -4.86 13.79
CA PRO A 93 8.08 -5.30 14.77
C PRO A 93 9.53 -5.12 14.31
N ARG A 94 9.77 -5.23 12.99
CA ARG A 94 11.11 -5.09 12.39
C ARG A 94 11.55 -3.64 12.24
N PHE A 95 10.58 -2.73 12.07
CA PHE A 95 10.77 -1.29 11.90
C PHE A 95 10.11 -0.50 13.05
N ARG A 96 10.27 -0.97 14.29
CA ARG A 96 9.55 -0.50 15.49
C ARG A 96 9.65 1.00 15.80
N ASN A 97 10.66 1.69 15.26
CA ASN A 97 10.88 3.12 15.46
C ASN A 97 10.32 3.98 14.31
N ASN A 98 9.62 3.37 13.35
CA ASN A 98 9.00 4.05 12.23
C ASN A 98 7.55 4.38 12.58
N ALA A 99 7.33 5.62 13.04
CA ALA A 99 6.01 6.10 13.41
C ALA A 99 5.00 6.06 12.24
N TRP A 100 5.47 6.22 11.00
CA TRP A 100 4.62 6.12 9.82
C TRP A 100 4.07 4.71 9.63
N LEU A 101 4.92 3.68 9.76
CA LEU A 101 4.51 2.27 9.65
C LEU A 101 3.55 1.86 10.77
N ILE A 102 3.78 2.35 11.99
CA ILE A 102 2.85 2.13 13.12
C ILE A 102 1.50 2.79 12.82
N GLY A 103 1.52 4.05 12.41
CA GLY A 103 0.30 4.80 12.09
C GLY A 103 -0.52 4.15 10.97
N VAL A 104 0.13 3.76 9.87
CA VAL A 104 -0.56 3.07 8.78
C VAL A 104 -1.06 1.69 9.19
N ALA A 105 -0.36 0.95 10.04
CA ALA A 105 -0.85 -0.35 10.52
C ALA A 105 -2.14 -0.23 11.33
N LEU A 106 -2.25 0.80 12.18
CA LEU A 106 -3.49 1.06 12.92
C LEU A 106 -4.63 1.44 11.98
N PHE A 107 -4.35 2.29 10.99
CA PHE A 107 -5.35 2.69 10.00
C PHE A 107 -5.78 1.55 9.08
N ALA A 108 -4.85 0.73 8.59
CA ALA A 108 -5.12 -0.47 7.80
C ALA A 108 -5.97 -1.48 8.60
N GLY A 109 -5.76 -1.57 9.92
CA GLY A 109 -6.61 -2.35 10.81
C GLY A 109 -8.05 -1.86 10.80
N TRP A 110 -8.26 -0.55 10.95
CA TRP A 110 -9.60 0.06 10.84
C TRP A 110 -10.23 -0.18 9.46
N HIS A 111 -9.48 0.10 8.40
CA HIS A 111 -9.93 -0.06 7.02
C HIS A 111 -10.33 -1.50 6.72
N PHE A 112 -9.53 -2.48 7.18
CA PHE A 112 -9.85 -3.89 7.01
C PHE A 112 -11.11 -4.32 7.79
N VAL A 113 -11.36 -3.76 8.98
CA VAL A 113 -12.62 -4.02 9.71
C VAL A 113 -13.83 -3.57 8.89
N GLU A 114 -13.74 -2.43 8.20
CA GLU A 114 -14.81 -1.98 7.30
C GLU A 114 -15.02 -2.98 6.13
N HIS A 115 -13.93 -3.51 5.55
CA HIS A 115 -14.02 -4.59 4.55
C HIS A 115 -14.61 -5.90 5.09
N CYS A 116 -14.33 -6.27 6.35
CA CYS A 116 -14.97 -7.41 7.00
C CYS A 116 -16.49 -7.25 7.08
N VAL A 117 -16.98 -6.04 7.36
CA VAL A 117 -18.42 -5.75 7.38
C VAL A 117 -19.02 -5.88 5.98
N MET A 118 -18.33 -5.32 4.98
CA MET A 118 -18.80 -5.32 3.60
C MET A 118 -18.85 -6.74 3.02
N ILE A 119 -17.80 -7.55 3.22
CA ILE A 119 -17.81 -8.95 2.77
C ILE A 119 -18.87 -9.76 3.51
N ALA A 120 -19.08 -9.54 4.82
CA ALA A 120 -20.14 -10.21 5.56
C ALA A 120 -21.54 -9.84 5.04
N THR A 121 -21.75 -8.59 4.63
CA THR A 121 -23.01 -8.16 3.99
C THR A 121 -23.17 -8.77 2.60
N TYR A 122 -22.12 -8.80 1.79
CA TYR A 122 -22.13 -9.45 0.48
C TYR A 122 -22.44 -10.95 0.60
N LEU A 123 -21.82 -11.67 1.54
CA LEU A 123 -22.08 -13.10 1.76
C LEU A 123 -23.52 -13.38 2.22
N ARG A 124 -24.15 -12.45 2.94
CA ARG A 124 -25.54 -12.59 3.41
C ARG A 124 -26.58 -12.24 2.35
N THR A 125 -26.28 -11.28 1.48
CA THR A 125 -27.29 -10.66 0.58
C THR A 125 -27.04 -10.94 -0.90
N GLY A 126 -25.82 -11.30 -1.28
CA GLY A 126 -25.36 -11.36 -2.67
C GLY A 126 -25.17 -9.98 -3.33
N VAL A 127 -25.38 -8.88 -2.60
CA VAL A 127 -25.35 -7.51 -3.15
C VAL A 127 -23.96 -6.89 -2.95
N ALA A 128 -23.23 -6.76 -4.05
CA ALA A 128 -21.94 -6.06 -4.10
C ALA A 128 -22.12 -4.54 -4.00
N GLY A 129 -21.09 -3.84 -3.50
CA GLY A 129 -21.11 -2.38 -3.40
C GLY A 129 -21.96 -1.83 -2.25
N SER A 130 -22.36 -2.69 -1.30
CA SER A 130 -23.09 -2.27 -0.10
C SER A 130 -22.25 -1.30 0.76
N PRO A 131 -22.86 -0.34 1.47
CA PRO A 131 -22.15 0.53 2.40
C PRO A 131 -21.42 -0.26 3.50
N GLY A 132 -20.30 0.32 3.95
CA GLY A 132 -19.50 -0.20 5.04
C GLY A 132 -19.96 0.34 6.41
N LEU A 133 -18.99 0.75 7.22
CA LEU A 133 -19.24 1.35 8.53
C LEU A 133 -19.55 2.84 8.41
N LEU A 134 -18.74 3.59 7.66
CA LEU A 134 -18.76 5.07 7.65
C LEU A 134 -19.20 5.69 6.34
N SER A 135 -19.30 4.94 5.25
CA SER A 135 -19.87 5.48 4.00
C SER A 135 -21.36 5.78 4.15
N SER A 136 -21.92 6.61 3.27
CA SER A 136 -23.34 6.99 3.30
C SER A 136 -24.25 5.76 3.33
N GLY A 137 -25.10 5.67 4.36
CA GLY A 137 -25.92 4.48 4.65
C GLY A 137 -25.19 3.40 5.46
N GLY A 138 -24.03 3.73 6.04
CA GLY A 138 -23.18 2.83 6.79
C GLY A 138 -23.72 2.49 8.17
N LEU A 139 -23.15 1.44 8.76
CA LEU A 139 -23.64 0.86 10.02
C LEU A 139 -23.48 1.79 11.23
N LEU A 140 -22.46 2.66 11.24
CA LEU A 140 -22.20 3.56 12.35
C LEU A 140 -22.90 4.89 12.12
N PHE A 141 -23.92 5.17 12.93
CA PHE A 141 -24.69 6.42 12.91
C PHE A 141 -25.32 6.78 11.55
N GLY A 142 -25.53 5.78 10.67
CA GLY A 142 -26.03 5.99 9.31
C GLY A 142 -24.94 6.42 8.31
N GLY A 143 -23.68 6.50 8.75
CA GLY A 143 -22.54 6.90 7.94
C GLY A 143 -22.35 8.41 7.80
N LEU A 144 -21.25 8.78 7.16
CA LEU A 144 -20.91 10.12 6.72
C LEU A 144 -21.62 10.41 5.39
N PRO A 145 -21.82 11.70 5.02
CA PRO A 145 -22.38 12.09 3.71
C PRO A 145 -21.33 11.94 2.59
N ILE A 146 -20.67 10.79 2.53
CA ILE A 146 -19.60 10.46 1.59
C ILE A 146 -19.98 9.12 0.95
N ALA A 147 -20.05 9.07 -0.38
CA ALA A 147 -20.36 7.81 -1.04
C ALA A 147 -19.24 6.78 -0.82
N ARG A 148 -19.59 5.50 -0.87
CA ARG A 148 -18.65 4.39 -0.65
C ARG A 148 -17.38 4.48 -1.51
N PRO A 149 -17.45 4.73 -2.84
CA PRO A 149 -16.25 4.81 -3.67
C PRO A 149 -15.31 5.94 -3.23
N ASP A 150 -15.86 7.11 -2.85
CA ASP A 150 -15.09 8.26 -2.38
C ASP A 150 -14.40 8.01 -1.04
N LEU A 151 -15.14 7.43 -0.08
CA LEU A 151 -14.58 7.10 1.22
C LEU A 151 -13.46 6.06 1.08
N HIS A 152 -13.68 5.06 0.24
CA HIS A 152 -12.69 4.01 0.01
C HIS A 152 -11.43 4.54 -0.70
N PHE A 153 -11.59 5.46 -1.66
CA PHE A 153 -10.46 6.18 -2.24
C PHE A 153 -9.68 6.96 -1.18
N LEU A 154 -10.37 7.69 -0.29
CA LEU A 154 -9.73 8.45 0.78
C LEU A 154 -8.96 7.54 1.74
N TYR A 155 -9.54 6.40 2.12
CA TYR A 155 -8.85 5.42 2.93
C TYR A 155 -7.57 4.90 2.25
N ASN A 156 -7.66 4.49 0.98
CA ASN A 156 -6.48 4.05 0.22
C ASN A 156 -5.42 5.15 0.13
N LEU A 157 -5.81 6.42 -0.01
CA LEU A 157 -4.88 7.55 -0.02
C LEU A 157 -4.18 7.72 1.34
N VAL A 158 -4.95 7.70 2.44
CA VAL A 158 -4.45 7.80 3.82
C VAL A 158 -3.59 6.60 4.21
N GLU A 159 -3.81 5.44 3.60
CA GLU A 159 -2.98 4.26 3.80
C GLU A 159 -1.68 4.33 2.98
N THR A 160 -1.79 4.66 1.70
CA THR A 160 -0.65 4.66 0.76
C THR A 160 0.38 5.73 1.10
N MET A 161 -0.03 6.95 1.45
CA MET A 161 0.90 8.06 1.65
C MET A 161 1.85 7.83 2.84
N PRO A 162 1.38 7.51 4.06
CA PRO A 162 2.24 7.13 5.17
C PRO A 162 3.08 5.89 4.89
N LEU A 163 2.56 4.90 4.14
CA LEU A 163 3.33 3.72 3.76
C LEU A 163 4.53 4.07 2.86
N LEU A 164 4.32 4.90 1.83
CA LEU A 164 5.39 5.39 0.96
C LEU A 164 6.42 6.22 1.74
N VAL A 165 5.96 7.10 2.64
CA VAL A 165 6.86 7.89 3.50
C VAL A 165 7.65 6.98 4.44
N GLY A 166 6.99 6.00 5.06
CA GLY A 166 7.62 5.00 5.93
C GLY A 166 8.70 4.21 5.19
N TRP A 167 8.41 3.79 3.95
CA TRP A 167 9.39 3.12 3.10
C TRP A 167 10.57 4.03 2.72
N ALA A 168 10.31 5.27 2.33
CA ALA A 168 11.36 6.24 2.01
C ALA A 168 12.29 6.53 3.21
N VAL A 169 11.72 6.61 4.43
CA VAL A 169 12.50 6.77 5.66
C VAL A 169 13.43 5.58 5.90
N GLU A 170 12.97 4.35 5.74
CA GLU A 170 13.84 3.17 5.92
C GLU A 170 14.88 3.05 4.81
N LEU A 171 14.52 3.40 3.56
CA LEU A 171 15.48 3.47 2.45
C LEU A 171 16.63 4.45 2.72
N GLN A 172 16.34 5.58 3.37
CA GLN A 172 17.36 6.56 3.75
C GLN A 172 18.24 6.09 4.91
N ARG A 173 17.72 5.25 5.81
CA ARG A 173 18.48 4.68 6.94
C ARG A 173 19.43 3.56 6.54
N GLU A 174 19.13 2.86 5.44
CA GLU A 174 20.02 1.82 4.86
C GLU A 174 21.10 2.40 3.92
N ARG A 175 21.07 3.70 3.60
CA ARG A 175 22.10 4.40 2.80
C ARG A 175 23.24 4.93 3.66
#